data_AF-A0A4R5D4P7-F1
#
_entry.id   AF-A0A4R5D4P7-F1
#
_cell.length_a   1.000
_cell.length_b   1.000
_cell.length_c   1.000
_cell.angle_alpha   90.00
_cell.angle_beta   90.00
_cell.angle_gamma   90.00
#
_symmetry.space_group_name_H-M   'P 1'
#
loop_
_entity.id
_entity.type
_entity.pdbx_description
1 polymer ?
#
loop_
_entity_poly.entity_id
_entity_poly.type
_entity_poly.pdbx_seq_one_letter_code
_entity_poly.pdbx_strand_id
1 'polypeptide(L)'
;MKLSLLPAILLICFLSAFQRPGVKILKTFNSQQIKKVEQQVLARFKVRVDIEVLARNAASEITSLKITIYDKVGQRSGLCESDKFGAAMVFADGCAVADKGQEKYIK
;
A
#
# COMPACT_ATOMS: atom_id res chain seq x y z
N MET A 1 -3.84 -55.44 11.02
CA MET A 1 -2.96 -54.44 10.37
C MET A 1 -3.73 -53.77 9.25
N LYS A 2 -4.15 -52.51 9.41
CA LYS A 2 -4.40 -51.59 8.30
C LYS A 2 -3.99 -50.20 8.77
N LEU A 3 -2.85 -49.80 8.24
CA LEU A 3 -2.13 -48.56 8.48
C LEU A 3 -2.86 -47.47 7.68
N SER A 4 -3.78 -46.73 8.30
CA SER A 4 -4.40 -45.55 7.65
C SER A 4 -3.52 -44.32 7.85
N LEU A 5 -2.42 -44.30 7.09
CA LEU A 5 -1.59 -43.13 6.82
C LEU A 5 -2.22 -42.40 5.62
N LEU A 6 -3.09 -41.41 5.86
CA LEU A 6 -3.53 -40.33 4.93
C LEU A 6 -4.86 -39.78 5.49
N PRO A 7 -4.96 -38.49 5.89
CA PRO A 7 -4.37 -37.35 5.20
C PRO A 7 -3.76 -36.32 6.17
N ALA A 8 -2.48 -36.48 6.52
CA ALA A 8 -1.66 -35.39 7.07
C ALA A 8 -1.35 -34.30 6.02
N ILE A 9 -1.87 -34.42 4.79
CA ILE A 9 -1.61 -33.53 3.65
C ILE A 9 -2.64 -32.38 3.57
N LEU A 10 -3.67 -32.35 4.43
CA LEU A 10 -4.68 -31.28 4.41
C LEU A 10 -4.35 -30.06 5.27
N LEU A 11 -3.24 -30.07 6.02
CA LEU A 11 -2.90 -29.00 6.99
C LEU A 11 -1.66 -28.17 6.62
N ILE A 12 -1.23 -28.14 5.35
CA ILE A 12 -0.06 -27.34 4.91
C ILE A 12 -0.49 -26.06 4.16
N CYS A 13 -1.77 -25.92 3.77
CA CYS A 13 -2.22 -24.78 2.95
C CYS A 13 -2.69 -23.53 3.74
N PHE A 14 -2.70 -23.53 5.08
CA PHE A 14 -3.27 -22.42 5.87
C PHE A 14 -2.27 -21.38 6.39
N LEU A 15 -0.98 -21.49 6.05
CA LEU A 15 0.07 -20.54 6.47
C LEU A 15 0.51 -19.57 5.36
N SER A 16 -0.26 -19.44 4.27
CA SER A 16 -0.10 -18.31 3.36
C SER A 16 -0.53 -17.05 4.10
N ALA A 17 0.46 -16.41 4.74
CA ALA A 17 0.41 -15.07 5.30
C ALA A 17 -0.49 -14.19 4.44
N PHE A 18 -1.65 -13.83 4.98
CA PHE A 18 -2.66 -12.99 4.34
C PHE A 18 -2.05 -11.58 4.14
N GLN A 19 -1.22 -11.42 3.11
CA GLN A 19 -0.71 -10.12 2.69
C GLN A 19 -1.91 -9.36 2.10
N ARG A 20 -2.37 -8.35 2.84
CA ARG A 20 -3.47 -7.50 2.40
C ARG A 20 -3.09 -6.88 1.06
N PRO A 21 -3.92 -7.04 0.00
CA PRO A 21 -3.57 -6.53 -1.32
C PRO A 21 -3.49 -5.00 -1.26
N GLY A 22 -2.31 -4.45 -1.51
CA GLY A 22 -2.05 -3.02 -1.52
C GLY A 22 -1.31 -2.58 -2.78
N VAL A 23 -1.34 -1.27 -3.04
CA VAL A 23 -0.51 -0.61 -4.05
C VAL A 23 0.56 0.19 -3.32
N LYS A 24 1.83 -0.12 -3.61
CA LYS A 24 2.97 0.47 -2.91
C LYS A 24 3.41 1.78 -3.57
N ILE A 25 3.79 2.74 -2.74
CA ILE A 25 4.41 4.00 -3.13
C ILE A 25 5.79 4.04 -2.46
N LEU A 26 6.83 4.32 -3.24
CA LEU A 26 8.20 4.45 -2.75
C LEU A 26 8.66 5.89 -2.84
N LYS A 27 9.55 6.31 -1.93
CA LYS A 27 10.17 7.65 -1.98
C LYS A 27 10.86 7.98 -3.30
N THR A 28 11.28 6.99 -4.08
CA THR A 28 11.94 7.18 -5.38
C THR A 28 10.95 7.43 -6.52
N PHE A 29 9.63 7.37 -6.28
CA PHE A 29 8.65 7.53 -7.34
C PHE A 29 8.62 8.95 -7.88
N ASN A 30 8.67 9.08 -9.20
CA ASN A 30 8.47 10.34 -9.90
C ASN A 30 6.96 10.62 -10.11
N SER A 31 6.62 11.81 -10.60
CA SER A 31 5.22 12.23 -10.77
C SER A 31 4.42 11.33 -11.73
N GLN A 32 5.06 10.75 -12.75
CA GLN A 32 4.39 9.81 -13.66
C GLN A 32 4.05 8.49 -12.96
N GLN A 33 4.96 7.99 -12.12
CA GLN A 33 4.72 6.80 -11.30
C GLN A 33 3.64 7.04 -10.26
N ILE A 34 3.59 8.22 -9.64
CA ILE A 34 2.50 8.60 -8.73
C ILE A 34 1.14 8.56 -9.44
N LYS A 35 1.02 9.19 -10.62
CA LYS A 35 -0.24 9.13 -11.40
C LYS A 35 -0.64 7.70 -11.77
N LYS A 36 0.35 6.85 -12.12
CA LYS A 36 0.09 5.42 -12.38
C LYS A 36 -0.45 4.70 -11.14
N VAL A 37 0.05 5.04 -9.95
CA VAL A 37 -0.48 4.50 -8.69
C VAL A 37 -1.94 4.92 -8.49
N GLU A 38 -2.28 6.20 -8.69
CA GLU A 38 -3.66 6.67 -8.56
C GLU A 38 -4.61 5.92 -9.50
N GLN A 39 -4.20 5.76 -10.77
CA GLN A 39 -4.93 4.98 -11.77
C GLN A 39 -5.05 3.50 -11.38
N GLN A 40 -3.98 2.91 -10.84
CA GLN A 40 -3.96 1.52 -10.42
C GLN A 40 -4.88 1.28 -9.21
N VAL A 41 -4.90 2.20 -8.25
CA VAL A 41 -5.80 2.17 -7.09
C VAL A 41 -7.25 2.25 -7.57
N LEU A 42 -7.57 3.19 -8.45
CA LEU A 42 -8.91 3.30 -9.02
C LEU A 42 -9.32 2.04 -9.77
N ALA A 43 -8.44 1.50 -10.63
CA ALA A 43 -8.72 0.32 -11.41
C ALA A 43 -8.95 -0.91 -10.53
N ARG A 44 -8.11 -1.10 -9.50
CA ARG A 44 -8.08 -2.29 -8.64
C ARG A 44 -9.12 -2.27 -7.52
N PHE A 45 -9.29 -1.14 -6.86
CA PHE A 45 -10.10 -1.02 -5.65
C PHE A 45 -11.40 -0.24 -5.86
N LYS A 46 -11.58 0.37 -7.05
CA LYS A 46 -12.76 1.21 -7.38
C LYS A 46 -12.96 2.37 -6.41
N VAL A 47 -11.88 2.84 -5.79
CA VAL A 47 -11.83 4.03 -4.94
C VAL A 47 -10.88 5.03 -5.57
N ARG A 48 -11.21 6.32 -5.45
CA ARG A 48 -10.31 7.39 -5.90
C ARG A 48 -9.31 7.67 -4.77
N VAL A 49 -8.07 7.90 -5.17
CA VAL A 49 -7.03 8.41 -4.28
C VAL A 49 -6.38 9.61 -4.94
N ASP A 50 -6.10 10.64 -4.16
CA ASP A 50 -5.27 11.77 -4.57
C ASP A 50 -3.96 11.69 -3.78
N ILE A 51 -2.83 11.66 -4.50
CA ILE A 51 -1.49 11.55 -3.93
C ILE A 51 -0.73 12.84 -4.18
N GLU A 52 -0.58 13.65 -3.15
CA GLU A 52 0.09 14.93 -3.20
C GLU A 52 1.52 14.81 -2.67
N VAL A 53 2.50 15.11 -3.53
CA VAL A 53 3.91 15.20 -3.14
C VAL A 53 4.19 16.61 -2.68
N LEU A 54 4.37 16.79 -1.37
CA LEU A 54 4.57 18.10 -0.76
C LEU A 54 6.03 18.58 -0.84
N ALA A 55 6.99 17.65 -0.76
CA ALA A 55 8.41 17.99 -0.84
C ALA A 55 9.28 16.85 -1.39
N ARG A 56 10.41 17.23 -1.98
CA ARG A 56 11.48 16.33 -2.42
C ARG A 56 12.85 16.84 -1.95
N ASN A 57 13.80 15.93 -1.77
CA ASN A 57 15.20 16.28 -1.49
C ASN A 57 16.01 16.53 -2.76
N ALA A 58 17.30 16.85 -2.60
CA ALA A 58 18.23 17.09 -3.71
C ALA A 58 18.44 15.87 -4.64
N ALA A 59 18.19 14.66 -4.15
CA ALA A 59 18.20 13.43 -4.96
C ALA A 59 16.84 13.15 -5.63
N SER A 60 15.91 14.12 -5.61
CA SER A 60 14.55 13.99 -6.12
C SER A 60 13.71 12.90 -5.43
N GLU A 61 14.10 12.42 -4.25
CA GLU A 61 13.28 11.51 -3.46
C GLU A 61 12.19 12.29 -2.73
N ILE A 62 10.98 11.76 -2.69
CA ILE A 62 9.86 12.27 -1.90
C ILE A 62 10.26 12.24 -0.43
N THR A 63 10.17 13.39 0.23
CA THR A 63 10.38 13.52 1.68
C THR A 63 9.10 13.84 2.42
N SER A 64 8.13 14.48 1.74
CA SER A 64 6.83 14.76 2.32
C SER A 64 5.71 14.45 1.33
N LEU A 65 4.63 13.87 1.85
CA LEU A 65 3.56 13.23 1.09
C LEU A 65 2.26 13.34 1.87
N LYS A 66 1.16 13.55 1.13
CA LYS A 66 -0.21 13.40 1.61
C LYS A 66 -1.01 12.50 0.66
N ILE A 67 -1.73 11.53 1.23
CA ILE A 67 -2.60 10.60 0.51
C ILE A 67 -4.01 10.82 1.03
N THR A 68 -4.93 11.21 0.14
CA THR A 68 -6.35 11.33 0.45
C THR A 68 -7.13 10.26 -0.27
N ILE A 69 -7.93 9.46 0.46
CA ILE A 69 -8.77 8.41 -0.10
C ILE A 69 -10.21 8.88 -0.08
N TYR A 70 -10.92 8.65 -1.18
CA TYR A 70 -12.34 8.95 -1.32
C TYR A 70 -13.14 7.66 -1.44
N ASP A 71 -14.32 7.65 -0.83
CA ASP A 71 -15.30 6.60 -1.04
C ASP A 71 -15.97 6.69 -2.42
N LYS A 72 -16.92 5.79 -2.67
CA LYS A 72 -17.65 5.72 -3.95
C LYS A 72 -18.58 6.91 -4.20
N VAL A 73 -18.94 7.67 -3.16
CA VAL A 73 -19.76 8.89 -3.29
C VAL A 73 -18.91 10.15 -3.39
N GLY A 74 -17.57 10.02 -3.39
CA GLY A 74 -16.62 11.11 -3.52
C GLY A 74 -16.34 11.83 -2.20
N GLN A 75 -16.76 11.29 -1.06
CA GLN A 75 -16.42 11.85 0.25
C GLN A 75 -15.09 11.30 0.73
N ARG A 76 -14.35 12.12 1.49
CA ARG A 76 -13.08 11.70 2.08
C ARG A 76 -13.32 10.60 3.11
N SER A 77 -12.78 9.41 2.86
CA SER A 77 -12.86 8.24 3.74
C SER A 77 -11.55 7.93 4.46
N GLY A 78 -10.41 8.43 3.97
CA GLY A 78 -9.10 8.19 4.59
C GLY A 78 -8.08 9.29 4.29
N LEU A 79 -7.10 9.41 5.18
CA LEU A 79 -5.98 10.34 5.06
C LEU A 79 -4.72 9.71 5.65
N CYS A 80 -3.60 9.73 4.91
CA CYS A 80 -2.28 9.47 5.46
C CYS A 80 -1.31 10.56 5.05
N GLU A 81 -0.48 11.00 5.99
CA GLU A 81 0.48 12.07 5.77
C GLU A 81 1.79 11.72 6.44
N SER A 82 2.90 12.19 5.87
CA SER A 82 4.23 12.02 6.44
C SER A 82 5.13 13.16 5.97
N ASP A 83 5.90 13.71 6.90
CA ASP A 83 6.94 14.72 6.67
C ASP A 83 8.36 14.13 6.55
N LYS A 84 8.50 12.82 6.81
CA LYS A 84 9.74 12.04 6.71
C LYS A 84 9.54 10.79 5.87
N PHE A 85 8.92 10.93 4.72
CA PHE A 85 8.42 9.82 3.93
C PHE A 85 9.50 8.80 3.54
N GLY A 86 9.24 7.52 3.79
CA GLY A 86 10.02 6.39 3.30
C GLY A 86 9.24 5.55 2.28
N ALA A 87 8.08 5.04 2.70
CA ALA A 87 7.19 4.24 1.86
C ALA A 87 5.73 4.35 2.32
N ALA A 88 4.80 4.14 1.41
CA ALA A 88 3.38 4.02 1.73
C ALA A 88 2.76 2.82 1.01
N MET A 89 1.63 2.38 1.52
CA MET A 89 0.77 1.41 0.87
C MET A 89 -0.68 1.87 0.93
N VAL A 90 -1.35 1.83 -0.22
CA VAL A 90 -2.77 2.13 -0.34
C VAL A 90 -3.53 0.82 -0.48
N PHE A 91 -4.57 0.65 0.32
CA PHE A 91 -5.48 -0.49 0.34
C PHE A 91 -6.88 -0.05 -0.11
N ALA A 92 -7.81 -0.99 -0.25
CA ALA A 92 -9.17 -0.68 -0.68
C ALA A 92 -9.95 0.23 0.30
N ASP A 93 -9.57 0.18 1.57
CA ASP A 93 -10.28 0.73 2.72
C ASP A 93 -9.38 1.66 3.56
N GLY A 94 -8.17 1.98 3.09
CA GLY A 94 -7.27 2.86 3.82
C GLY A 94 -5.88 2.97 3.23
N CYS A 95 -4.99 3.63 3.96
CA CYS A 95 -3.57 3.71 3.64
C CYS A 95 -2.73 3.49 4.90
N ALA A 96 -1.46 3.13 4.69
CA ALA A 96 -0.44 3.10 5.72
C ALA A 96 0.81 3.79 5.19
N VAL A 97 1.53 4.48 6.07
CA VAL A 97 2.77 5.18 5.75
C VAL A 97 3.84 4.76 6.74
N ALA A 98 5.06 4.57 6.26
CA ALA A 98 6.24 4.48 7.09
C ALA A 98 7.22 5.58 6.72
N ASP A 99 7.80 6.14 7.78
CA ASP A 99 8.86 7.09 7.68
C ASP A 99 10.15 6.43 7.18
N LYS A 100 11.09 7.28 6.76
CA LYS A 100 12.43 6.91 6.33
C LYS A 100 13.13 6.11 7.44
N GLY A 101 13.64 4.94 7.10
CA GLY A 101 14.26 3.99 8.03
C GLY A 101 13.27 3.00 8.67
N GLN A 102 11.97 3.14 8.42
CA GLN A 102 10.91 2.27 8.91
C GLN A 102 10.19 1.51 7.79
N GLU A 103 10.71 1.54 6.56
CA GLU A 103 10.05 1.00 5.37
C GLU A 103 9.77 -0.51 5.47
N LYS A 104 10.54 -1.23 6.31
CA LYS A 104 10.37 -2.67 6.58
C LYS A 104 9.01 -3.03 7.19
N TYR A 105 8.31 -2.06 7.79
CA TYR A 105 7.00 -2.25 8.41
C TYR A 105 5.83 -2.02 7.43
N ILE A 106 6.11 -1.58 6.20
CA ILE A 106 5.14 -1.46 5.11
C ILE A 106 5.45 -2.54 4.07
N LYS A 107 4.69 -3.65 4.13
CA LYS A 107 4.81 -4.81 3.22
C LYS A 107 3.48 -5.18 2.61
#